data_AF-A0A958JCV4-F1
#
_entry.id   AF-A0A958JCV4-F1
#
_cell.length_a   1.000
_cell.length_b   1.000
_cell.length_c   1.000
_cell.angle_alpha   90.00
_cell.angle_beta   90.00
_cell.angle_gamma   90.00
#
_symmetry.space_group_name_H-M   'P 1'
#
loop_
_entity.id
_entity.type
_entity.pdbx_description
1 polymer ?
#
loop_
_entity_poly.entity_id
_entity_poly.type
_entity_poly.pdbx_seq_one_letter_code
_entity_poly.pdbx_strand_id
1 'polypeptide(L)'
;MRVACFLVLFVFGGCSSGFFQSTSDREQHIHALVESVSEKGPLILSDTNPYLAPNQLLHLLEEESPTVSGFIETVGAPDALVVSSDSTPPNQIQLLYLHRDESYVVAENDGTWLVIGPRDFPSAHRVVVKRGVRNRKSDPILASNHEEENREERSGAHHPSQDYDVVTSKLEGDLLSKLQDIRKAHHGPRIDHNNRRDVKHIVLTSEETLAVISLWYTDSPLNADRIARMNGIAPLTRLAPGQTFIIPKYLSKTGSGLPPSAIEELKKLIEEASKDEASS
;
A
#
# COMPACT_ATOMS: atom_id res chain seq x y z
N MET A 1 -12.03 -42.45 55.41
CA MET A 1 -12.30 -41.27 54.56
C MET A 1 -12.43 -41.75 53.13
N ARG A 2 -13.61 -41.62 52.51
CA ARG A 2 -13.86 -41.98 51.11
C ARG A 2 -13.73 -40.71 50.28
N VAL A 3 -12.71 -40.64 49.42
CA VAL A 3 -12.48 -39.52 48.51
C VAL A 3 -13.21 -39.83 47.20
N ALA A 4 -14.24 -39.05 46.91
CA ALA A 4 -14.99 -39.12 45.66
C ALA A 4 -14.23 -38.35 44.56
N CYS A 5 -13.71 -39.07 43.57
CA CYS A 5 -13.23 -38.48 42.32
C CYS A 5 -14.43 -38.18 41.42
N PHE A 6 -14.76 -36.90 41.26
CA PHE A 6 -15.68 -36.44 40.22
C PHE A 6 -14.91 -36.34 38.89
N LEU A 7 -15.17 -37.29 38.01
CA LEU A 7 -14.68 -37.30 36.63
C LEU A 7 -15.73 -36.59 35.77
N VAL A 8 -15.48 -35.32 35.45
CA VAL A 8 -16.34 -34.53 34.56
C VAL A 8 -15.91 -34.80 33.11
N LEU A 9 -16.65 -35.71 32.45
CA LEU A 9 -16.58 -35.95 31.02
C LEU A 9 -17.33 -34.82 30.29
N PHE A 10 -16.61 -33.84 29.77
CA PHE A 10 -17.15 -32.87 28.81
C PHE A 10 -17.27 -33.54 27.44
N VAL A 11 -18.47 -34.02 27.12
CA VAL A 11 -18.86 -34.42 25.77
C VAL A 11 -19.21 -33.14 25.01
N PHE A 12 -18.24 -32.54 24.32
CA PHE A 12 -18.52 -31.56 23.28
C PHE A 12 -19.05 -32.30 22.06
N GLY A 13 -20.37 -32.47 22.02
CA GLY A 13 -21.11 -32.91 20.84
C GLY A 13 -20.90 -31.93 19.69
N GLY A 14 -20.45 -32.46 18.55
CA GLY A 14 -20.09 -31.69 17.37
C GLY A 14 -21.27 -31.08 16.64
N CYS A 15 -20.99 -29.96 15.99
CA CYS A 15 -21.72 -29.35 14.88
C CYS A 15 -20.79 -28.33 14.19
N SER A 16 -19.74 -28.79 13.51
CA SER A 16 -18.86 -27.91 12.71
C SER A 16 -18.24 -28.63 11.52
N SER A 17 -19.01 -29.50 10.87
CA SER A 17 -18.60 -30.24 9.66
C SER A 17 -19.38 -29.75 8.43
N GLY A 18 -19.29 -28.44 8.13
CA GLY A 18 -20.04 -27.85 7.02
C GLY A 18 -19.33 -26.76 6.19
N PHE A 19 -18.07 -26.41 6.47
CA PHE A 19 -17.43 -25.24 5.83
C PHE A 19 -16.20 -25.54 4.95
N PHE A 20 -15.86 -26.81 4.72
CA PHE A 20 -14.62 -27.18 4.00
C PHE A 20 -14.80 -27.55 2.52
N GLN A 21 -15.99 -27.38 1.93
CA GLN A 21 -16.26 -27.79 0.54
C GLN A 21 -16.21 -26.66 -0.48
N SER A 22 -15.96 -25.40 -0.09
CA SER A 22 -16.05 -24.26 -1.00
C SER A 22 -14.73 -23.83 -1.66
N THR A 23 -13.57 -24.25 -1.15
CA THR A 23 -12.28 -23.76 -1.67
C THR A 23 -11.88 -24.44 -2.97
N SER A 24 -12.23 -25.72 -3.17
CA SER A 24 -11.82 -26.47 -4.36
C SER A 24 -12.44 -25.94 -5.66
N ASP A 25 -13.72 -25.57 -5.62
CA ASP A 25 -14.44 -25.11 -6.83
C ASP A 25 -13.92 -23.75 -7.29
N ARG A 26 -13.49 -22.94 -6.33
CA ARG A 26 -12.99 -21.59 -6.56
C ARG A 26 -11.55 -21.60 -7.09
N GLU A 27 -10.69 -22.43 -6.52
CA GLU A 27 -9.35 -22.70 -7.06
C GLU A 27 -9.41 -23.21 -8.51
N GLN A 28 -10.34 -24.13 -8.80
CA GLN A 28 -10.56 -24.63 -10.17
C GLN A 28 -11.00 -23.52 -11.12
N HIS A 29 -11.86 -22.60 -10.66
CA HIS A 29 -12.31 -21.47 -11.47
C HIS A 29 -11.16 -20.49 -11.77
N ILE A 30 -10.33 -20.17 -10.78
CA ILE A 30 -9.14 -19.33 -10.98
C ILE A 30 -8.18 -20.00 -11.96
N HIS A 31 -7.92 -21.29 -11.79
CA HIS A 31 -7.06 -22.05 -12.70
C HIS A 31 -7.60 -22.01 -14.14
N ALA A 32 -8.90 -22.25 -14.34
CA ALA A 32 -9.53 -22.19 -15.65
C ALA A 32 -9.45 -20.78 -16.28
N LEU A 33 -9.64 -19.73 -15.48
CA LEU A 33 -9.48 -18.36 -15.95
C LEU A 33 -8.05 -18.06 -16.33
N VAL A 34 -7.08 -18.39 -15.47
CA VAL A 34 -5.64 -18.23 -15.73
C VAL A 34 -5.25 -18.92 -17.03
N GLU A 35 -5.63 -20.19 -17.21
CA GLU A 35 -5.38 -20.95 -18.45
C GLU A 35 -6.02 -20.27 -19.66
N SER A 36 -7.27 -19.79 -19.53
CA SER A 36 -7.98 -19.13 -20.61
C SER A 36 -7.35 -17.80 -21.04
N VAL A 37 -6.60 -17.14 -20.16
CA VAL A 37 -6.02 -15.82 -20.43
C VAL A 37 -4.49 -15.83 -20.57
N SER A 38 -3.83 -16.94 -20.23
CA SER A 38 -2.38 -17.05 -20.32
C SER A 38 -1.88 -16.88 -21.76
N GLU A 39 -0.65 -16.37 -21.91
CA GLU A 39 0.07 -16.23 -23.18
C GLU A 39 -0.57 -15.27 -24.21
N LYS A 40 -1.67 -14.60 -23.86
CA LYS A 40 -2.35 -13.63 -24.73
C LYS A 40 -1.69 -12.24 -24.75
N GLY A 41 -0.58 -12.07 -24.02
CA GLY A 41 0.08 -10.79 -23.83
C GLY A 41 -0.72 -9.85 -22.91
N PRO A 42 -0.59 -8.52 -23.06
CA PRO A 42 -1.31 -7.56 -22.23
C PRO A 42 -2.83 -7.61 -22.44
N LEU A 43 -3.55 -7.95 -21.38
CA LEU A 43 -5.00 -8.02 -21.30
C LEU A 43 -5.53 -6.73 -20.70
N ILE A 44 -6.24 -5.95 -21.50
CA ILE A 44 -6.78 -4.66 -21.07
C ILE A 44 -7.97 -4.92 -20.14
N LEU A 45 -7.93 -4.32 -18.95
CA LEU A 45 -9.09 -4.33 -18.06
C LEU A 45 -10.17 -3.41 -18.62
N SER A 46 -11.43 -3.63 -18.28
CA SER A 46 -12.54 -2.77 -18.73
C SER A 46 -13.25 -2.16 -17.54
N ASP A 47 -13.52 -0.87 -17.60
CA ASP A 47 -14.40 -0.14 -16.68
C ASP A 47 -15.89 -0.42 -16.95
N THR A 48 -16.22 -0.82 -18.17
CA THR A 48 -17.57 -0.88 -18.72
C THR A 48 -18.11 -2.30 -18.84
N ASN A 49 -17.23 -3.31 -18.85
CA ASN A 49 -17.62 -4.72 -18.94
C ASN A 49 -16.90 -5.56 -17.85
N PRO A 50 -17.56 -5.80 -16.70
CA PRO A 50 -16.98 -6.59 -15.61
C PRO A 50 -16.86 -8.08 -15.95
N TYR A 51 -17.55 -8.56 -16.99
CA TYR A 51 -17.55 -9.98 -17.38
C TYR A 51 -16.39 -10.37 -18.29
N LEU A 52 -15.47 -9.45 -18.57
CA LEU A 52 -14.24 -9.80 -19.28
C LEU A 52 -13.38 -10.71 -18.38
N ALA A 53 -12.85 -11.79 -18.96
CA ALA A 53 -11.95 -12.71 -18.26
C ALA A 53 -10.83 -12.02 -17.42
N PRO A 54 -10.11 -10.98 -17.91
CA PRO A 54 -9.13 -10.29 -17.07
C PRO A 54 -9.75 -9.56 -15.86
N ASN A 55 -10.96 -9.01 -15.98
CA ASN A 55 -11.65 -8.39 -14.85
C ASN A 55 -12.08 -9.43 -13.82
N GLN A 56 -12.64 -10.55 -14.28
CA GLN A 56 -13.03 -11.66 -13.42
C GLN A 56 -11.82 -12.25 -12.68
N LEU A 57 -10.70 -12.42 -13.38
CA LEU A 57 -9.45 -12.86 -12.78
C LEU A 57 -8.98 -11.89 -11.69
N LEU A 58 -8.94 -10.58 -11.99
CA LEU A 58 -8.53 -9.58 -10.99
C LEU A 58 -9.42 -9.62 -9.74
N HIS A 59 -10.73 -9.68 -9.94
CA HIS A 59 -11.70 -9.74 -8.86
C HIS A 59 -11.51 -10.97 -7.97
N LEU A 60 -11.29 -12.14 -8.58
CA LEU A 60 -11.01 -13.36 -7.80
C LEU A 60 -9.71 -13.25 -7.02
N LEU A 61 -8.67 -12.61 -7.56
CA LEU A 61 -7.41 -12.38 -6.85
C LEU A 61 -7.59 -11.45 -5.64
N GLU A 62 -8.37 -10.38 -5.77
CA GLU A 62 -8.69 -9.48 -4.66
C GLU A 62 -9.41 -10.21 -3.54
N GLU A 63 -10.40 -11.03 -3.89
CA GLU A 63 -11.16 -11.80 -2.90
C GLU A 63 -10.34 -12.92 -2.24
N GLU A 64 -9.43 -13.59 -2.97
CA GLU A 64 -8.55 -14.63 -2.41
C GLU A 64 -7.40 -14.06 -1.58
N SER A 65 -6.99 -12.82 -1.86
CA SER A 65 -5.80 -12.23 -1.27
C SER A 65 -6.09 -10.86 -0.67
N PRO A 66 -6.16 -10.77 0.67
CA PRO A 66 -6.17 -9.48 1.36
C PRO A 66 -4.97 -8.60 1.01
N THR A 67 -3.82 -9.20 0.68
CA THR A 67 -2.62 -8.49 0.24
C THR A 67 -2.82 -7.83 -1.13
N VAL A 68 -3.40 -8.56 -2.10
CA VAL A 68 -3.71 -8.00 -3.42
C VAL A 68 -4.83 -6.97 -3.32
N SER A 69 -5.90 -7.24 -2.56
CA SER A 69 -7.00 -6.29 -2.31
C SER A 69 -6.48 -4.98 -1.73
N GLY A 70 -5.76 -5.04 -0.61
CA GLY A 70 -5.21 -3.83 0.04
C GLY A 70 -4.21 -3.09 -0.85
N PHE A 71 -3.46 -3.81 -1.68
CA PHE A 71 -2.58 -3.20 -2.67
C PHE A 71 -3.37 -2.43 -3.74
N ILE A 72 -4.43 -3.03 -4.31
CA ILE A 72 -5.26 -2.40 -5.34
C ILE A 72 -6.06 -1.24 -4.77
N GLU A 73 -6.59 -1.33 -3.55
CA GLU A 73 -7.23 -0.22 -2.84
C GLU A 73 -6.27 0.98 -2.68
N THR A 74 -5.00 0.70 -2.38
CA THR A 74 -3.99 1.76 -2.14
C THR A 74 -3.46 2.35 -3.44
N VAL A 75 -3.15 1.52 -4.43
CA VAL A 75 -2.47 1.91 -5.66
C VAL A 75 -3.46 2.30 -6.76
N GLY A 76 -4.68 1.77 -6.71
CA GLY A 76 -5.68 1.84 -7.76
C GLY A 76 -5.70 0.58 -8.64
N ALA A 77 -6.77 0.45 -9.42
CA ALA A 77 -6.89 -0.62 -10.40
C ALA A 77 -5.81 -0.50 -11.50
N PRO A 78 -5.19 -1.61 -11.95
CA PRO A 78 -4.27 -1.58 -13.06
C PRO A 78 -4.98 -1.28 -14.39
N ASP A 79 -4.22 -0.85 -15.40
CA ASP A 79 -4.73 -0.62 -16.76
C ASP A 79 -4.85 -1.92 -17.54
N ALA A 80 -3.96 -2.87 -17.26
CA ALA A 80 -3.89 -4.17 -17.92
C ALA A 80 -3.22 -5.24 -17.03
N LEU A 81 -3.44 -6.51 -17.37
CA LEU A 81 -2.80 -7.67 -16.77
C LEU A 81 -1.94 -8.40 -17.81
N VAL A 82 -0.88 -9.06 -17.37
CA VAL A 82 -0.17 -10.06 -18.17
C VAL A 82 -0.08 -11.33 -17.34
N VAL A 83 -0.56 -12.44 -17.87
CA VAL A 83 -0.53 -13.74 -17.20
C VAL A 83 0.49 -14.60 -17.91
N SER A 84 1.49 -15.06 -17.16
CA SER A 84 2.59 -15.89 -17.68
C SER A 84 2.42 -17.33 -17.18
N SER A 85 2.33 -18.29 -18.11
CA SER A 85 2.30 -19.74 -17.86
C SER A 85 3.70 -20.36 -17.80
N ASP A 86 4.73 -19.58 -18.10
CA ASP A 86 6.10 -20.06 -18.28
C ASP A 86 6.75 -20.60 -16.99
N SER A 87 6.11 -20.46 -15.83
CA SER A 87 6.59 -21.00 -14.56
C SER A 87 5.75 -22.21 -14.14
N THR A 88 6.45 -23.31 -13.81
CA THR A 88 6.01 -24.23 -12.75
C THR A 88 5.37 -23.40 -11.63
N PRO A 89 4.21 -23.81 -11.09
CA PRO A 89 3.55 -23.09 -10.02
C PRO A 89 4.58 -22.51 -9.04
N PRO A 90 4.51 -21.20 -8.77
CA PRO A 90 3.30 -20.38 -8.84
C PRO A 90 3.07 -19.60 -10.15
N ASN A 91 1.79 -19.40 -10.48
CA ASN A 91 1.35 -18.51 -11.56
C ASN A 91 1.77 -17.07 -11.24
N GLN A 92 2.38 -16.38 -12.21
CA GLN A 92 2.76 -14.97 -12.06
C GLN A 92 1.84 -14.08 -12.89
N ILE A 93 1.28 -13.06 -12.23
CA ILE A 93 0.36 -12.10 -12.84
C ILE A 93 1.01 -10.72 -12.71
N GLN A 94 1.33 -10.11 -13.85
CA GLN A 94 1.89 -8.76 -13.88
C GLN A 94 0.77 -7.73 -14.01
N LEU A 95 0.65 -6.84 -13.03
CA LEU A 95 -0.23 -5.67 -13.04
C LEU A 95 0.50 -4.51 -13.75
N LEU A 96 -0.11 -3.94 -14.78
CA LEU A 96 0.47 -2.86 -15.59
C LEU A 96 -0.23 -1.52 -15.31
N TYR A 97 0.53 -0.51 -14.90
CA TYR A 97 0.04 0.84 -14.58
C TYR A 97 0.63 1.86 -15.58
N LEU A 98 -0.09 2.08 -16.68
CA LEU A 98 0.32 2.93 -17.78
C LEU A 98 0.51 4.39 -17.33
N HIS A 99 -0.34 4.88 -16.43
CA HIS A 99 -0.30 6.27 -15.95
C HIS A 99 0.91 6.58 -15.04
N ARG A 100 1.46 5.58 -14.36
CA ARG A 100 2.66 5.72 -13.49
C ARG A 100 3.95 5.31 -14.19
N ASP A 101 3.82 4.67 -15.33
CA ASP A 101 4.91 4.00 -16.01
C ASP A 101 5.58 2.88 -15.20
N GLU A 102 4.76 2.14 -14.45
CA GLU A 102 5.19 1.10 -13.53
C GLU A 102 4.47 -0.23 -13.78
N SER A 103 5.06 -1.31 -13.31
CA SER A 103 4.42 -2.62 -13.22
C SER A 103 4.75 -3.33 -11.91
N TYR A 104 3.88 -4.23 -11.49
CA TYR A 104 4.01 -5.03 -10.28
C TYR A 104 3.76 -6.49 -10.63
N VAL A 105 4.46 -7.42 -9.99
CA VAL A 105 4.24 -8.85 -10.16
C VAL A 105 3.53 -9.37 -8.92
N VAL A 106 2.36 -9.95 -9.13
CA VAL A 106 1.60 -10.70 -8.14
C VAL A 106 1.94 -12.17 -8.34
N ALA A 107 2.45 -12.81 -7.29
CA ALA A 107 2.82 -14.21 -7.31
C ALA A 107 2.34 -14.87 -6.02
N GLU A 108 1.76 -16.07 -6.15
CA GLU A 108 1.46 -16.91 -5.00
C GLU A 108 2.75 -17.61 -4.53
N ASN A 109 2.94 -17.82 -3.23
CA ASN A 109 4.04 -18.63 -2.71
C ASN A 109 3.57 -19.30 -1.42
N ASP A 110 3.52 -20.64 -1.42
CA ASP A 110 3.05 -21.45 -0.28
C ASP A 110 1.67 -20.98 0.26
N GLY A 111 0.71 -20.72 -0.66
CA GLY A 111 -0.63 -20.23 -0.31
C GLY A 111 -0.69 -18.77 0.13
N THR A 112 0.42 -18.04 0.06
CA THR A 112 0.49 -16.61 0.37
C THR A 112 0.78 -15.80 -0.88
N TRP A 113 -0.08 -14.84 -1.19
CA TRP A 113 0.14 -13.93 -2.31
C TRP A 113 1.11 -12.81 -1.94
N LEU A 114 2.07 -12.56 -2.82
CA LEU A 114 3.09 -11.53 -2.71
C LEU A 114 2.96 -10.55 -3.86
N VAL A 115 3.13 -9.25 -3.58
CA VAL A 115 3.20 -8.20 -4.59
C VAL A 115 4.62 -7.66 -4.65
N ILE A 116 5.27 -7.80 -5.81
CA ILE A 116 6.68 -7.49 -6.04
C ILE A 116 6.79 -6.33 -7.03
N GLY A 117 7.29 -5.19 -6.58
CA GLY A 117 7.49 -4.00 -7.42
C GLY A 117 7.85 -2.75 -6.60
N PRO A 118 7.87 -1.56 -7.23
CA PRO A 118 7.61 -1.33 -8.66
C PRO A 118 8.73 -1.84 -9.55
N ARG A 119 8.38 -2.22 -10.78
CA ARG A 119 9.29 -2.47 -11.91
C ARG A 119 8.99 -1.49 -13.03
N ASP A 120 9.97 -1.20 -13.88
CA ASP A 120 9.74 -0.36 -15.05
C ASP A 120 8.69 -1.00 -15.99
N PHE A 121 7.81 -0.20 -16.57
CA PHE A 121 6.79 -0.69 -17.50
C PHE A 121 7.44 -1.34 -18.75
N PRO A 122 7.15 -2.61 -19.06
CA PRO A 122 7.75 -3.30 -20.20
C PRO A 122 7.45 -2.56 -21.52
N SER A 123 8.49 -2.10 -22.21
CA SER A 123 8.36 -1.32 -23.44
C SER A 123 7.55 -2.04 -24.53
N ALA A 124 7.68 -3.37 -24.62
CA ALA A 124 6.92 -4.23 -25.52
C ALA A 124 5.40 -4.15 -25.28
N HIS A 125 4.97 -4.00 -24.03
CA HIS A 125 3.55 -3.96 -23.67
C HIS A 125 2.94 -2.57 -23.83
N ARG A 126 3.76 -1.52 -23.76
CA ARG A 126 3.29 -0.13 -23.70
C ARG A 126 2.44 0.26 -24.90
N VAL A 127 2.86 -0.13 -26.10
CA VAL A 127 2.13 0.22 -27.34
C VAL A 127 0.76 -0.44 -27.36
N VAL A 128 0.69 -1.72 -26.95
CA VAL A 128 -0.56 -2.49 -26.90
C VAL A 128 -1.51 -1.90 -25.86
N VAL A 129 -1.02 -1.67 -24.64
CA VAL A 129 -1.83 -1.12 -23.55
C VAL A 129 -2.31 0.29 -23.87
N LYS A 130 -1.42 1.17 -24.34
CA LYS A 130 -1.78 2.53 -24.72
C LYS A 130 -2.81 2.58 -25.85
N ARG A 131 -2.72 1.67 -26.82
CA ARG A 131 -3.72 1.56 -27.90
C ARG A 131 -5.05 1.03 -27.38
N GLY A 132 -5.02 -0.01 -26.53
CA GLY A 132 -6.21 -0.59 -25.92
C GLY A 132 -6.98 0.42 -25.07
N VAL A 133 -6.28 1.16 -24.22
CA VAL A 133 -6.86 2.21 -23.37
C VAL A 133 -7.42 3.36 -24.21
N ARG A 134 -6.71 3.84 -25.24
CA ARG A 134 -7.21 4.90 -26.13
C ARG A 134 -8.41 4.51 -26.98
N ASN A 135 -8.52 3.24 -27.35
CA ASN A 135 -9.61 2.74 -28.18
C ASN A 135 -10.90 2.49 -27.37
N ARG A 136 -10.88 2.68 -26.04
CA ARG A 136 -12.11 2.78 -25.26
C ARG A 136 -12.86 4.02 -25.76
N LYS A 137 -13.94 3.78 -26.50
CA LYS A 137 -14.77 4.82 -27.14
C LYS A 137 -15.67 5.57 -26.15
N SER A 138 -15.49 5.35 -24.86
CA SER A 138 -16.08 6.11 -23.77
C SER A 138 -15.07 7.17 -23.32
N ASP A 139 -15.50 8.43 -23.36
CA ASP A 139 -14.77 9.64 -22.95
C ASP A 139 -13.99 9.49 -21.63
N PRO A 140 -12.95 10.31 -21.39
CA PRO A 140 -12.18 10.24 -20.16
C PRO A 140 -13.06 10.65 -18.98
N ILE A 141 -13.60 9.70 -18.23
CA ILE A 141 -14.22 9.98 -16.94
C ILE A 141 -13.19 9.72 -15.86
N LEU A 142 -12.25 10.65 -15.75
CA LEU A 142 -11.66 11.03 -14.47
C LEU A 142 -11.71 12.56 -14.35
N ALA A 143 -12.93 13.09 -14.47
CA ALA A 143 -13.41 14.27 -13.78
C ALA A 143 -14.95 14.25 -13.91
N SER A 144 -15.66 14.52 -12.81
CA SER A 144 -17.13 14.61 -12.68
C SER A 144 -17.94 13.32 -12.89
N ASN A 145 -18.37 12.71 -11.78
CA ASN A 145 -19.77 12.29 -11.50
C ASN A 145 -19.86 11.18 -10.44
N HIS A 146 -19.05 11.25 -9.38
CA HIS A 146 -19.30 10.48 -8.15
C HIS A 146 -19.95 11.32 -7.03
N GLU A 147 -20.44 12.53 -7.32
CA GLU A 147 -20.99 13.44 -6.28
C GLU A 147 -22.50 13.73 -6.30
N GLU A 148 -23.31 13.34 -7.29
CA GLU A 148 -24.70 13.88 -7.35
C GLU A 148 -25.90 12.92 -7.30
N GLU A 149 -25.74 11.59 -7.28
CA GLU A 149 -26.93 10.70 -7.26
C GLU A 149 -26.80 9.52 -6.29
N ASN A 150 -26.41 9.80 -5.04
CA ASN A 150 -26.61 8.87 -3.91
C ASN A 150 -26.68 9.61 -2.56
N ARG A 151 -27.18 10.85 -2.56
CA ARG A 151 -27.14 11.75 -1.39
C ARG A 151 -28.30 11.61 -0.41
N GLU A 152 -29.24 10.66 -0.58
CA GLU A 152 -30.38 10.56 0.35
C GLU A 152 -30.56 9.24 1.12
N GLU A 153 -29.82 8.14 0.85
CA GLU A 153 -30.11 6.87 1.57
C GLU A 153 -28.93 6.11 2.18
N ARG A 154 -27.72 6.68 2.23
CA ARG A 154 -26.59 6.06 2.98
C ARG A 154 -25.88 7.03 3.92
N SER A 155 -26.63 7.56 4.88
CA SER A 155 -26.04 8.07 6.12
C SER A 155 -25.61 6.87 6.99
N GLY A 156 -24.35 6.45 6.94
CA GLY A 156 -23.89 5.41 7.87
C GLY A 156 -22.49 4.81 7.72
N ALA A 157 -21.66 5.23 6.75
CA ALA A 157 -20.27 4.79 6.70
C ALA A 157 -19.33 5.99 6.50
N HIS A 158 -18.79 6.45 7.62
CA HIS A 158 -17.73 7.45 7.71
C HIS A 158 -16.48 6.93 6.98
N HIS A 159 -16.14 7.52 5.83
CA HIS A 159 -14.84 7.32 5.18
C HIS A 159 -13.94 8.50 5.57
N PRO A 160 -12.88 8.30 6.37
CA PRO A 160 -12.02 9.37 6.85
C PRO A 160 -11.03 9.73 5.73
N SER A 161 -11.35 10.68 4.87
CA SER A 161 -10.34 11.23 3.94
C SER A 161 -10.53 12.69 3.55
N GLN A 162 -11.61 13.36 3.95
CA GLN A 162 -11.85 14.77 3.59
C GLN A 162 -11.72 15.78 4.74
N ASP A 163 -11.57 15.33 6.00
CA ASP A 163 -11.40 16.24 7.15
C ASP A 163 -9.93 16.57 7.49
N TYR A 164 -8.95 16.01 6.76
CA TYR A 164 -7.53 16.24 7.05
C TYR A 164 -6.97 17.59 6.56
N ASP A 165 -7.65 18.27 5.64
CA ASP A 165 -7.12 19.50 5.00
C ASP A 165 -7.39 20.79 5.79
N VAL A 166 -8.35 20.80 6.73
CA VAL A 166 -8.74 22.04 7.43
C VAL A 166 -8.06 22.17 8.80
N VAL A 167 -7.81 21.06 9.50
CA VAL A 167 -7.22 21.06 10.86
C VAL A 167 -5.69 21.14 10.83
N THR A 168 -5.04 20.65 9.76
CA THR A 168 -3.57 20.67 9.59
C THR A 168 -2.99 22.07 9.39
N SER A 169 -3.71 22.96 8.72
CA SER A 169 -3.18 24.27 8.28
C SER A 169 -2.71 25.20 9.42
N LYS A 170 -3.33 25.13 10.62
CA LYS A 170 -2.97 26.00 11.75
C LYS A 170 -1.87 25.41 12.63
N LEU A 171 -1.82 24.09 12.75
CA LEU A 171 -0.77 23.38 13.49
C LEU A 171 0.57 23.38 12.72
N GLU A 172 0.50 23.45 11.38
CA GLU A 172 1.67 23.47 10.51
C GLU A 172 2.58 24.69 10.74
N GLY A 173 2.04 25.87 11.06
CA GLY A 173 2.84 27.10 11.17
C GLY A 173 3.89 27.09 12.29
N ASP A 174 3.48 26.79 13.53
CA ASP A 174 4.39 26.76 14.69
C ASP A 174 5.36 25.57 14.61
N LEU A 175 4.86 24.41 14.18
CA LEU A 175 5.64 23.20 14.05
C LEU A 175 6.74 23.35 12.98
N LEU A 176 6.41 23.96 11.83
CA LEU A 176 7.38 24.26 10.78
C LEU A 176 8.48 25.22 11.27
N SER A 177 8.12 26.24 12.03
CA SER A 177 9.11 27.18 12.59
C SER A 177 10.08 26.46 13.53
N LYS A 178 9.56 25.67 14.48
CA LYS A 178 10.38 24.87 15.40
C LYS A 178 11.27 23.87 14.65
N LEU A 179 10.73 23.20 13.63
CA LEU A 179 11.49 22.27 12.79
C LEU A 179 12.65 22.96 12.05
N GLN A 180 12.43 24.17 11.54
CA GLN A 180 13.47 24.96 10.89
C GLN A 180 14.58 25.36 11.88
N ASP A 181 14.22 25.72 13.10
CA ASP A 181 15.18 26.02 14.16
C ASP A 181 16.04 24.80 14.52
N ILE A 182 15.41 23.62 14.67
CA ILE A 182 16.11 22.34 14.90
C ILE A 182 17.07 22.04 13.74
N ARG A 183 16.64 22.18 12.48
CA ARG A 183 17.52 21.97 11.31
C ARG A 183 18.69 22.94 11.26
N LYS A 184 18.49 24.17 11.70
CA LYS A 184 19.55 25.18 11.75
C LYS A 184 20.55 24.89 12.87
N ALA A 185 20.07 24.40 14.01
CA ALA A 185 20.90 24.01 15.15
C ALA A 185 21.69 22.72 14.89
N HIS A 186 21.15 21.80 14.09
CA HIS A 186 21.76 20.51 13.82
C HIS A 186 22.08 20.31 12.34
N HIS A 187 23.36 20.46 12.01
CA HIS A 187 23.86 20.10 10.68
C HIS A 187 24.04 18.59 10.56
N GLY A 188 23.14 17.97 9.81
CA GLY A 188 23.24 16.55 9.48
C GLY A 188 24.38 16.21 8.50
N PRO A 189 24.76 14.93 8.41
CA PRO A 189 25.71 14.47 7.39
C PRO A 189 25.13 14.71 5.99
N ARG A 190 26.01 14.79 4.99
CA ARG A 190 25.57 14.88 3.59
C ARG A 190 24.83 13.59 3.20
N ILE A 191 23.67 13.73 2.58
CA ILE A 191 22.86 12.57 2.16
C ILE A 191 23.41 11.96 0.87
N ASP A 192 23.52 10.64 0.85
CA ASP A 192 23.67 9.87 -0.38
C ASP A 192 22.36 9.85 -1.18
N HIS A 193 22.47 10.19 -2.45
CA HIS A 193 21.35 10.13 -3.38
C HIS A 193 21.49 8.90 -4.28
N ASN A 194 20.37 8.24 -4.60
CA ASN A 194 20.38 7.22 -5.64
C ASN A 194 20.43 7.87 -7.05
N ASN A 195 20.46 7.04 -8.11
CA ASN A 195 20.46 7.53 -9.50
C ASN A 195 19.20 8.35 -9.87
N ARG A 196 18.09 8.16 -9.13
CA ARG A 196 16.82 8.88 -9.27
C ARG A 196 16.76 10.17 -8.42
N ARG A 197 17.84 10.50 -7.71
CA ARG A 197 17.94 11.60 -6.74
C ARG A 197 17.00 11.46 -5.53
N ASP A 198 16.56 10.25 -5.22
CA ASP A 198 15.91 9.97 -3.95
C ASP A 198 16.94 9.95 -2.83
N VAL A 199 16.50 10.35 -1.64
CA VAL A 199 17.29 10.37 -0.43
C VAL A 199 17.39 8.94 0.09
N LYS A 200 18.61 8.42 0.22
CA LYS A 200 18.88 7.17 0.93
C LYS A 200 19.18 7.49 2.39
N HIS A 201 18.27 7.12 3.28
CA HIS A 201 18.45 7.27 4.71
C HIS A 201 18.86 5.94 5.34
N ILE A 202 19.84 5.96 6.25
CA ILE A 202 20.30 4.78 7.00
C ILE A 202 19.99 5.07 8.47
N VAL A 203 19.27 4.16 9.12
CA VAL A 203 18.95 4.26 10.54
C VAL A 203 20.25 4.19 11.34
N LEU A 204 20.54 5.23 12.10
CA LEU A 204 21.75 5.32 12.92
C LEU A 204 21.50 4.76 14.33
N THR A 205 20.29 4.93 14.85
CA THR A 205 19.93 4.57 16.23
C THR A 205 18.59 3.85 16.29
N SER A 206 18.39 3.01 17.30
CA SER A 206 17.10 2.33 17.54
C SER A 206 16.00 3.24 18.06
N GLU A 207 16.32 4.52 18.26
CA GLU A 207 15.43 5.57 18.74
C GLU A 207 14.71 6.27 17.59
N GLU A 208 15.17 6.08 16.36
CA GLU A 208 14.52 6.62 15.17
C GLU A 208 13.19 5.89 14.91
N THR A 209 12.19 6.67 14.52
CA THR A 209 10.88 6.17 14.10
C THR A 209 10.55 6.72 12.72
N LEU A 210 9.62 6.07 12.01
CA LEU A 210 9.20 6.57 10.70
C LEU A 210 8.57 7.95 10.78
N ALA A 211 7.89 8.28 11.88
CA ALA A 211 7.35 9.62 12.12
C ALA A 211 8.46 10.68 12.22
N VAL A 212 9.54 10.40 12.95
CA VAL A 212 10.70 11.31 13.08
C VAL A 212 11.43 11.46 11.75
N ILE A 213 11.68 10.35 11.05
CA ILE A 213 12.31 10.35 9.72
C ILE A 213 11.44 11.16 8.75
N SER A 214 10.14 10.89 8.72
CA SER A 214 9.18 11.59 7.86
C SER A 214 9.16 13.09 8.15
N LEU A 215 9.04 13.48 9.42
CA LEU A 215 9.08 14.88 9.82
C LEU A 215 10.37 15.56 9.36
N TRP A 216 11.52 14.92 9.60
CA TRP A 216 12.82 15.47 9.21
C TRP A 216 12.96 15.66 7.70
N TYR A 217 12.43 14.74 6.88
CA TYR A 217 12.63 14.83 5.44
C TYR A 217 11.50 15.53 4.69
N THR A 218 10.27 15.46 5.16
CA THR A 218 9.08 15.90 4.41
C THR A 218 8.31 17.03 5.07
N ASP A 219 8.81 17.57 6.19
CA ASP A 219 8.12 18.55 7.03
C ASP A 219 6.78 18.06 7.61
N SER A 220 6.51 16.75 7.58
CA SER A 220 5.24 16.19 8.04
C SER A 220 5.41 14.78 8.58
N PRO A 221 4.96 14.50 9.83
CA PRO A 221 4.99 13.15 10.39
C PRO A 221 3.95 12.23 9.71
N LEU A 222 2.90 12.80 9.09
CA LEU A 222 1.82 12.05 8.44
C LEU A 222 2.27 11.31 7.17
N ASN A 223 3.38 11.74 6.57
CA ASN A 223 3.98 11.02 5.44
C ASN A 223 4.67 9.70 5.85
N ALA A 224 4.75 9.38 7.15
CA ALA A 224 5.38 8.17 7.65
C ALA A 224 4.76 6.90 7.06
N ASP A 225 3.44 6.79 7.03
CA ASP A 225 2.72 5.64 6.48
C ASP A 225 2.99 5.48 4.98
N ARG A 226 3.04 6.60 4.26
CA ARG A 226 3.35 6.61 2.83
C ARG A 226 4.78 6.12 2.60
N ILE A 227 5.74 6.62 3.38
CA ILE A 227 7.14 6.17 3.33
C ILE A 227 7.23 4.68 3.69
N ALA A 228 6.47 4.22 4.68
CA ALA A 228 6.41 2.82 5.08
C ALA A 228 6.01 1.91 3.91
N ARG A 229 4.91 2.24 3.24
CA ARG A 229 4.41 1.48 2.08
C ARG A 229 5.41 1.44 0.93
N MET A 230 6.04 2.56 0.61
CA MET A 230 7.05 2.62 -0.46
C MET A 230 8.31 1.79 -0.16
N ASN A 231 8.59 1.55 1.11
CA ASN A 231 9.75 0.76 1.57
C ASN A 231 9.36 -0.68 1.98
N GLY A 232 8.10 -1.10 1.80
CA GLY A 232 7.64 -2.44 2.12
C GLY A 232 7.73 -2.79 3.62
N ILE A 233 7.52 -1.81 4.50
CA ILE A 233 7.57 -1.98 5.96
C ILE A 233 6.21 -1.65 6.57
N ALA A 234 5.84 -2.33 7.66
CA ALA A 234 4.63 -1.99 8.38
C ALA A 234 4.83 -0.68 9.18
N PRO A 235 3.83 0.23 9.24
CA PRO A 235 3.97 1.55 9.88
C PRO A 235 4.46 1.55 11.33
N LEU A 236 4.10 0.52 12.11
CA LEU A 236 4.45 0.38 13.52
C LEU A 236 5.71 -0.49 13.75
N THR A 237 6.46 -0.79 12.70
CA THR A 237 7.67 -1.62 12.81
C THR A 237 8.78 -0.84 13.52
N ARG A 238 9.39 -1.46 14.53
CA ARG A 238 10.60 -0.91 15.15
C ARG A 238 11.76 -0.95 14.15
N LEU A 239 12.41 0.20 13.95
CA LEU A 239 13.52 0.31 13.01
C LEU A 239 14.82 -0.24 13.61
N ALA A 240 15.55 -1.03 12.84
CA ALA A 240 16.84 -1.58 13.25
C ALA A 240 17.98 -0.66 12.79
N PRO A 241 19.00 -0.37 13.63
CA PRO A 241 20.21 0.32 13.18
C PRO A 241 20.84 -0.36 11.95
N GLY A 242 21.23 0.44 10.96
CA GLY A 242 21.74 -0.02 9.66
C GLY A 242 20.66 -0.30 8.61
N GLN A 243 19.36 -0.35 8.99
CA GLN A 243 18.26 -0.45 8.04
C GLN A 243 18.26 0.77 7.11
N THR A 244 17.97 0.54 5.83
CA THR A 244 17.98 1.58 4.80
C THR A 244 16.56 1.87 4.31
N PHE A 245 16.27 3.16 4.11
CA PHE A 245 15.03 3.64 3.52
C PHE A 245 15.30 4.57 2.34
N ILE A 246 14.38 4.56 1.40
CA ILE A 246 14.31 5.49 0.28
C ILE A 246 13.21 6.49 0.56
N ILE A 247 13.57 7.77 0.58
CA ILE A 247 12.63 8.89 0.64
C ILE A 247 12.60 9.54 -0.75
N PRO A 248 11.47 9.47 -1.47
CA PRO A 248 11.38 10.02 -2.80
C PRO A 248 11.72 11.50 -2.85
N LYS A 249 12.42 11.93 -3.90
CA LYS A 249 12.81 13.33 -4.07
C LYS A 249 11.64 14.30 -3.96
N TYR A 250 10.47 13.93 -4.49
CA TYR A 250 9.30 14.80 -4.49
C TYR A 250 8.68 15.03 -3.10
N LEU A 251 8.98 14.16 -2.12
CA LEU A 251 8.61 14.35 -0.72
C LEU A 251 9.69 15.07 0.08
N SER A 252 10.96 14.92 -0.32
CA SER A 252 12.09 15.48 0.41
C SER A 252 12.17 17.01 0.31
N LYS A 253 12.28 17.67 1.46
CA LYS A 253 12.42 19.12 1.65
C LYS A 253 13.81 19.52 2.11
N THR A 254 14.63 18.56 2.53
CA THR A 254 16.00 18.80 2.99
C THR A 254 17.03 17.92 2.31
N GLY A 255 18.20 18.49 2.05
CA GLY A 255 19.38 17.79 1.51
C GLY A 255 20.36 17.30 2.59
N SER A 256 20.05 17.46 3.88
CA SER A 256 20.87 17.01 5.00
C SER A 256 20.28 15.79 5.70
N GLY A 257 21.14 14.83 6.07
CA GLY A 257 20.74 13.63 6.81
C GLY A 257 20.18 13.99 8.18
N LEU A 258 19.40 13.09 8.79
CA LEU A 258 18.93 13.26 10.17
C LEU A 258 20.11 13.05 11.14
N PRO A 259 20.58 14.08 11.87
CA PRO A 259 21.62 13.88 12.87
C PRO A 259 21.04 13.24 14.14
N PRO A 260 21.77 12.33 14.82
CA PRO A 260 21.30 11.68 16.04
C PRO A 260 20.90 12.66 17.15
N SER A 261 21.59 13.80 17.25
CA SER A 261 21.32 14.84 18.25
C SER A 261 19.95 15.50 18.11
N ALA A 262 19.33 15.47 16.93
CA ALA A 262 18.02 16.08 16.68
C ALA A 262 16.84 15.15 17.00
N ILE A 263 17.08 13.85 17.21
CA ILE A 263 16.01 12.85 17.34
C ILE A 263 15.10 13.15 18.53
N GLU A 264 15.68 13.45 19.69
CA GLU A 264 14.91 13.70 20.92
C GLU A 264 14.06 14.98 20.82
N GLU A 265 14.59 16.04 20.19
CA GLU A 265 13.83 17.27 19.97
C GLU A 265 12.66 17.07 19.00
N LEU A 266 12.87 16.27 17.94
CA LEU A 266 11.82 15.95 16.98
C LEU A 266 10.72 15.07 17.59
N LYS A 267 11.09 14.09 18.42
CA LYS A 267 10.11 13.27 19.15
C LYS A 267 9.23 14.13 20.04
N LYS A 268 9.86 15.04 20.80
CA LYS A 268 9.15 15.98 21.67
C LYS A 268 8.19 16.85 20.85
N LEU A 269 8.62 17.33 19.67
CA LEU A 269 7.78 18.11 18.77
C LEU A 269 6.56 17.33 18.27
N ILE A 270 6.73 16.05 17.93
CA ILE A 270 5.61 15.17 17.53
C ILE A 270 4.65 14.93 18.71
N GLU A 271 5.18 14.69 19.92
CA GLU A 271 4.36 14.47 21.11
C GLU A 271 3.56 15.72 21.51
N GLU A 272 4.16 16.91 21.42
CA GLU A 272 3.48 18.20 21.61
C GLU A 272 2.32 18.36 20.62
N ALA A 273 2.57 18.10 19.32
CA ALA A 273 1.54 18.18 18.29
C ALA A 273 0.37 17.21 18.54
N SER A 274 0.65 15.97 18.95
CA SER A 274 -0.39 14.98 19.26
C SER A 274 -1.22 15.34 20.50
N LYS A 275 -0.64 16.06 21.48
CA LYS A 275 -1.38 16.53 22.66
C LYS A 275 -2.37 17.63 22.32
N ASP A 276 -1.97 18.55 21.44
CA ASP A 276 -2.83 19.65 21.00
C ASP A 276 -4.05 19.13 20.23
N GLU A 277 -3.85 18.14 19.35
CA GLU A 277 -4.94 17.46 18.62
C GLU A 277 -5.92 16.75 19.57
N ALA A 278 -5.44 16.09 20.63
CA ALA A 278 -6.29 15.38 21.58
C ALA A 278 -7.12 16.31 22.50
N SER A 279 -6.77 17.60 22.56
CA SER A 279 -7.44 18.61 23.40
C SER A 279 -8.49 19.45 22.66
N SER A 280 -8.54 19.32 21.33
CA SER A 280 -9.47 20.03 20.43
C SER A 280 -10.74 19.23 20.17
#